data_AF-A0A4D9DM99-F1
#
_entry.id   AF-A0A4D9DM99-F1
#
_cell.length_a   1.000
_cell.length_b   1.000
_cell.length_c   1.000
_cell.angle_alpha   90.00
_cell.angle_beta   90.00
_cell.angle_gamma   90.00
#
_symmetry.space_group_name_H-M   'P 1'
#
loop_
_entity.id
_entity.type
_entity.pdbx_description
1 polymer ?
#
loop_
_entity_poly.entity_id
_entity_poly.type
_entity_poly.pdbx_seq_one_letter_code
_entity_poly.pdbx_strand_id
1 'polypeptide(L)'
;MGLEAEPLAVPHPYWPRDLEIRHYVPNDRPTWHSLAFLFSVSAALLTLTWLATGWRGWTGVPMRPGRRLVLCWFAICGFIHGGRSMPKETADTSCQLYGDVLYFYTEYREGFAHSEMWHPLYFWFYFVFMNTLWIVIPSILLLDAWGHLSAAQSALDSVKAKRR
;
A
#
# COMPACT_ATOMS: atom_id res chain seq x y z
N MET A 1 -36.34 -14.38 -33.99
CA MET A 1 -35.76 -13.18 -33.36
C MET A 1 -36.39 -13.05 -31.99
N GLY A 2 -35.78 -13.68 -30.98
CA GLY A 2 -36.23 -13.58 -29.60
C GLY A 2 -35.76 -12.24 -29.04
N LEU A 3 -36.71 -11.46 -28.51
CA LEU A 3 -36.43 -10.26 -27.74
C LEU A 3 -35.84 -10.74 -26.40
N GLU A 4 -34.51 -10.86 -26.33
CA GLU A 4 -33.80 -10.93 -25.07
C GLU A 4 -34.16 -9.64 -24.33
N ALA A 5 -35.01 -9.74 -23.31
CA ALA A 5 -35.34 -8.60 -22.47
C ALA A 5 -34.03 -8.10 -21.85
N GLU A 6 -33.65 -6.84 -22.13
CA GLU A 6 -32.52 -6.20 -21.44
C GLU A 6 -32.68 -6.43 -19.94
N PRO A 7 -31.75 -7.11 -19.26
CA PRO A 7 -31.90 -7.43 -17.86
C PRO A 7 -32.02 -6.11 -17.09
N LEU A 8 -33.14 -5.92 -16.38
CA LEU A 8 -33.39 -4.76 -15.54
C LEU A 8 -32.15 -4.46 -14.70
N ALA A 9 -31.58 -3.26 -14.86
CA ALA A 9 -30.40 -2.84 -14.14
C ALA A 9 -30.64 -2.99 -12.63
N VAL A 10 -29.85 -3.85 -11.98
CA VAL A 10 -29.94 -4.06 -10.53
C VAL A 10 -29.36 -2.83 -9.84
N PRO A 11 -30.08 -2.18 -8.91
CA PRO A 11 -29.56 -1.04 -8.18
C PRO A 11 -28.29 -1.42 -7.42
N HIS A 12 -27.23 -0.63 -7.58
CA HIS A 12 -25.96 -0.84 -6.88
C HIS A 12 -25.69 0.26 -5.84
N PRO A 13 -24.90 -0.03 -4.79
CA PRO A 13 -24.56 0.94 -3.75
C PRO A 13 -23.44 1.91 -4.13
N TYR A 14 -22.80 1.73 -5.30
CA TYR A 14 -21.71 2.61 -5.76
C TYR A 14 -22.22 3.97 -6.26
N TRP A 15 -21.36 4.98 -6.17
CA TRP A 15 -21.57 6.30 -6.74
C TRP A 15 -20.86 6.41 -8.09
N PRO A 16 -21.44 7.04 -9.13
CA PRO A 16 -22.78 7.66 -9.22
C PRO A 16 -23.91 6.62 -9.22
N ARG A 17 -25.05 6.91 -8.58
CA ARG A 17 -26.16 5.96 -8.42
C ARG A 17 -26.94 5.68 -9.72
N ASP A 18 -26.76 6.53 -10.71
CA ASP A 18 -27.31 6.45 -12.06
C ASP A 18 -26.44 5.63 -13.02
N LEU A 19 -25.29 5.11 -12.55
CA LEU A 19 -24.43 4.25 -13.36
C LEU A 19 -25.11 2.88 -13.57
N GLU A 20 -25.21 2.44 -14.83
CA GLU A 20 -25.73 1.12 -15.16
C GLU A 20 -24.61 0.08 -15.19
N ILE A 21 -24.37 -0.59 -14.05
CA ILE A 21 -23.42 -1.70 -14.00
C ILE A 21 -24.09 -2.97 -14.52
N ARG A 22 -23.86 -3.26 -15.81
CA ARG A 22 -24.29 -4.51 -16.45
C ARG A 22 -23.69 -5.70 -15.69
N HIS A 23 -24.54 -6.66 -15.33
CA HIS A 23 -24.19 -7.85 -14.54
C HIS A 23 -23.69 -7.57 -13.11
N TYR A 24 -24.17 -6.51 -12.45
CA TYR A 24 -23.92 -6.32 -11.03
C TYR A 24 -24.49 -7.48 -10.20
N VAL A 25 -23.60 -8.20 -9.53
CA VAL A 25 -23.94 -9.23 -8.54
C VAL A 25 -23.55 -8.71 -7.16
N PRO A 26 -24.53 -8.48 -6.25
CA PRO A 26 -24.23 -8.10 -4.88
C PRO A 26 -23.32 -9.12 -4.20
N ASN A 27 -22.42 -8.65 -3.35
CA ASN A 27 -21.51 -9.53 -2.64
C ASN A 27 -22.26 -10.40 -1.62
N ASP A 28 -22.19 -11.72 -1.76
CA ASP A 28 -22.85 -12.67 -0.85
C ASP A 28 -22.21 -12.70 0.55
N ARG A 29 -20.96 -12.23 0.68
CA ARG A 29 -20.21 -12.23 1.94
C ARG A 29 -20.23 -10.86 2.59
N PRO A 30 -20.49 -10.75 3.90
CA PRO A 30 -20.43 -9.45 4.55
C PRO A 30 -18.97 -8.95 4.60
N THR A 31 -18.79 -7.64 4.42
CA THR A 31 -17.49 -6.95 4.31
C THR A 31 -16.51 -7.28 5.43
N TRP A 32 -17.02 -7.58 6.63
CA TRP A 32 -16.20 -7.93 7.79
C TRP A 32 -15.36 -9.19 7.58
N HIS A 33 -15.78 -10.15 6.74
CA HIS A 33 -14.97 -11.34 6.46
C HIS A 33 -13.66 -10.97 5.76
N SER A 34 -13.72 -10.10 4.75
CA SER A 34 -12.54 -9.63 4.04
C SER A 34 -11.64 -8.79 4.95
N LEU A 35 -12.23 -7.94 5.79
CA LEU A 35 -11.49 -7.16 6.80
C LEU A 35 -10.79 -8.08 7.81
N ALA A 36 -11.50 -9.05 8.37
CA ALA A 36 -10.94 -10.01 9.33
C ALA A 36 -9.81 -10.84 8.71
N PHE A 37 -9.96 -11.25 7.45
CA PHE A 37 -8.90 -11.92 6.70
C PHE A 37 -7.67 -11.00 6.53
N LEU A 38 -7.86 -9.77 6.08
CA LEU A 38 -6.77 -8.80 5.90
C LEU A 38 -6.02 -8.51 7.21
N PHE A 39 -6.76 -8.24 8.29
CA PHE A 39 -6.17 -7.96 9.61
C PHE A 39 -5.50 -9.18 10.22
N SER A 40 -6.08 -10.38 10.08
CA SER A 40 -5.46 -11.61 10.61
C SER A 40 -4.16 -11.96 9.90
N VAL A 41 -4.12 -11.87 8.56
CA VAL A 41 -2.88 -12.10 7.81
C VAL A 41 -1.84 -11.02 8.11
N SER A 42 -2.24 -9.76 8.17
CA SER A 42 -1.32 -8.66 8.52
C SER A 42 -0.75 -8.81 9.93
N ALA A 43 -1.58 -9.19 10.91
CA ALA A 43 -1.15 -9.48 12.28
C ALA A 43 -0.22 -10.71 12.35
N ALA A 44 -0.52 -11.76 11.59
CA ALA A 44 0.36 -12.93 11.48
C ALA A 44 1.73 -12.54 10.89
N LEU A 45 1.76 -11.76 9.80
CA LEU A 45 3.01 -11.27 9.21
C LEU A 45 3.80 -10.38 10.18
N LEU A 46 3.12 -9.48 10.90
CA LEU A 46 3.74 -8.64 11.94
C LEU A 46 4.35 -9.48 13.05
N THR A 47 3.60 -10.43 13.60
CA THR A 47 4.06 -11.30 14.69
C THR A 47 5.20 -12.21 14.26
N LEU A 48 5.10 -12.85 13.10
CA LEU A 48 6.16 -13.71 12.54
C LEU A 48 7.44 -12.93 12.28
N THR A 49 7.35 -11.75 11.66
CA THR A 49 8.51 -10.89 11.40
C THR A 49 9.13 -10.37 12.70
N TRP A 50 8.29 -10.01 13.69
CA TRP A 50 8.75 -9.57 15.00
C TRP A 50 9.49 -10.67 15.77
N LEU A 51 8.96 -11.90 15.75
CA LEU A 51 9.59 -13.06 16.37
C LEU A 51 10.89 -13.44 15.64
N ALA A 52 10.91 -13.46 14.31
CA ALA A 52 12.11 -13.78 13.52
C ALA A 52 13.23 -12.75 13.74
N THR A 53 12.91 -11.46 13.80
CA THR A 53 13.90 -10.38 14.04
C THR A 53 14.27 -10.22 15.52
N GLY A 54 13.47 -10.77 16.43
CA GLY A 54 13.74 -10.88 17.86
C GLY A 54 14.52 -12.13 18.26
N TRP A 55 14.54 -13.16 17.40
CA TRP A 55 15.29 -14.40 17.63
C TRP A 55 16.80 -14.11 17.58
N ARG A 56 17.36 -13.96 18.77
CA ARG A 56 18.73 -13.55 19.08
C ARG A 56 19.84 -14.45 18.48
N GLY A 57 19.48 -15.57 17.87
CA GLY A 57 20.41 -16.58 17.37
C GLY A 57 20.97 -16.32 15.97
N TRP A 58 20.36 -15.45 15.16
CA TRP A 58 20.69 -15.38 13.72
C TRP A 58 21.52 -14.17 13.27
N THR A 59 21.52 -13.05 13.99
CA THR A 59 22.20 -11.81 13.53
C THR A 59 23.13 -11.17 14.55
N GLY A 60 23.18 -11.67 15.79
CA GLY A 60 24.10 -11.19 16.85
C GLY A 60 23.85 -9.74 17.34
N VAL A 61 23.09 -8.92 16.60
CA VAL A 61 22.83 -7.52 16.89
C VAL A 61 21.33 -7.25 16.87
N PRO A 62 20.71 -6.73 17.95
CA PRO A 62 19.31 -6.38 17.92
C PRO A 62 19.05 -5.27 16.89
N MET A 63 18.24 -5.56 15.87
CA MET A 63 17.82 -4.54 14.92
C MET A 63 16.97 -3.47 15.62
N ARG A 64 17.20 -2.20 15.29
CA ARG A 64 16.38 -1.08 15.77
C ARG A 64 14.89 -1.36 15.46
N PRO A 65 13.96 -1.02 16.38
CA PRO A 65 12.53 -1.23 16.18
C PRO A 65 12.00 -0.64 14.86
N GLY A 66 12.54 0.51 14.44
CA GLY A 66 12.21 1.12 13.14
C GLY A 66 12.47 0.20 11.96
N ARG A 67 13.66 -0.40 11.85
CA ARG A 67 14.01 -1.33 10.75
C ARG A 67 13.13 -2.58 10.74
N ARG A 68 12.67 -3.03 11.90
CA ARG A 68 11.72 -4.14 12.01
C ARG A 68 10.35 -3.76 11.45
N LEU A 69 9.84 -2.58 11.78
CA LEU A 69 8.58 -2.06 11.23
C LEU A 69 8.64 -1.88 9.71
N VAL A 70 9.78 -1.44 9.17
CA VAL A 70 10.00 -1.33 7.71
C VAL A 70 9.88 -2.70 7.02
N LEU A 71 10.53 -3.74 7.58
CA LEU A 71 10.44 -5.10 7.02
C LEU A 71 9.01 -5.63 7.06
N CYS A 72 8.29 -5.37 8.16
CA CYS A 72 6.87 -5.73 8.28
C CYS A 72 6.01 -5.01 7.22
N TRP A 73 6.25 -3.72 7.00
CA TRP A 73 5.55 -2.93 5.97
C TRP A 73 5.76 -3.53 4.57
N PHE A 74 7.01 -3.81 4.18
CA PHE A 74 7.30 -4.44 2.89
C PHE A 74 6.67 -5.84 2.75
N ALA A 75 6.63 -6.63 3.82
CA ALA A 75 5.98 -7.94 3.79
C ALA A 75 4.46 -7.84 3.56
N ILE A 76 3.80 -6.85 4.18
CA ILE A 76 2.38 -6.57 3.98
C ILE A 76 2.13 -6.06 2.55
N CYS A 77 2.93 -5.11 2.06
CA CYS A 77 2.83 -4.62 0.67
C CYS A 77 3.00 -5.75 -0.35
N GLY A 78 4.01 -6.62 -0.18
CA GLY A 78 4.22 -7.76 -1.06
C GLY A 78 3.09 -8.79 -1.03
N PHE A 79 2.38 -8.93 0.10
CA PHE A 79 1.19 -9.76 0.18
C PHE A 79 0.00 -9.12 -0.55
N ILE A 80 -0.25 -7.82 -0.36
CA ILE A 80 -1.37 -7.09 -0.96
C ILE A 80 -1.25 -6.99 -2.48
N HIS A 81 -0.05 -6.71 -3.01
CA HIS A 81 0.16 -6.49 -4.45
C HIS A 81 0.42 -7.76 -5.27
N GLY A 82 0.33 -8.96 -4.66
CA GLY A 82 0.49 -10.23 -5.36
C GLY A 82 1.95 -10.68 -5.42
N GLY A 83 2.37 -11.38 -4.38
CA GLY A 83 3.72 -11.92 -4.27
C GLY A 83 3.99 -13.05 -5.26
N ARG A 84 4.76 -12.77 -6.33
CA ARG A 84 5.72 -13.74 -6.89
C ARG A 84 6.73 -13.21 -7.90
N SER A 85 7.23 -11.98 -7.79
CA SER A 85 8.46 -11.59 -8.51
C SER A 85 8.87 -10.17 -8.17
N MET A 86 9.73 -9.98 -7.17
CA MET A 86 10.60 -8.80 -7.18
C MET A 86 11.93 -9.10 -6.49
N PRO A 87 13.03 -9.21 -7.26
CA PRO A 87 14.38 -9.09 -6.75
C PRO A 87 14.68 -7.61 -6.45
N LYS A 88 15.01 -7.36 -5.18
CA LYS A 88 16.01 -6.44 -4.61
C LYS A 88 16.26 -5.10 -5.32
N GLU A 89 16.08 -4.07 -4.49
CA GLU A 89 16.77 -2.78 -4.51
C GLU A 89 16.11 -1.69 -5.38
N THR A 90 15.50 -0.71 -4.67
CA THR A 90 15.22 0.69 -5.07
C THR A 90 14.14 1.03 -6.10
N ALA A 91 13.52 0.10 -6.83
CA ALA A 91 12.50 0.49 -7.82
C ALA A 91 11.06 0.63 -7.25
N ASP A 92 10.70 -0.14 -6.22
CA ASP A 92 9.30 -0.37 -5.87
C ASP A 92 8.62 0.79 -5.10
N THR A 93 9.32 1.44 -4.16
CA THR A 93 8.76 2.57 -3.39
C THR A 93 8.47 3.79 -4.24
N SER A 94 9.28 4.04 -5.28
CA SER A 94 9.05 5.16 -6.20
C SER A 94 7.83 4.95 -7.09
N CYS A 95 7.60 3.71 -7.54
CA CYS A 95 6.43 3.33 -8.33
C CYS A 95 5.14 3.34 -7.52
N GLN A 96 5.20 2.90 -6.25
CA GLN A 96 4.06 3.00 -5.32
C GLN A 96 3.69 4.47 -5.06
N LEU A 97 4.67 5.31 -4.74
CA LEU A 97 4.45 6.74 -4.51
C LEU A 97 3.90 7.46 -5.76
N TYR A 98 4.46 7.16 -6.93
CA TYR A 98 3.99 7.71 -8.19
C TYR A 98 2.56 7.26 -8.52
N GLY A 99 2.24 5.98 -8.27
CA GLY A 99 0.89 5.43 -8.44
C GLY A 99 -0.15 6.14 -7.57
N ASP A 100 0.14 6.33 -6.28
CA ASP A 100 -0.80 6.97 -5.36
C ASP A 100 -0.95 8.48 -5.64
N VAL A 101 0.14 9.17 -5.98
CA VAL A 101 0.08 10.58 -6.37
C VAL A 101 -0.73 10.76 -7.64
N LEU A 102 -0.54 9.88 -8.63
CA LEU A 102 -1.38 9.89 -9.83
C LEU A 102 -2.84 9.58 -9.51
N TYR A 103 -3.11 8.62 -8.62
CA TYR A 103 -4.46 8.25 -8.20
C TYR A 103 -5.21 9.46 -7.62
N PHE A 104 -4.61 10.15 -6.64
CA PHE A 104 -5.15 11.40 -6.09
C PHE A 104 -5.29 12.50 -7.16
N TYR A 105 -4.32 12.62 -8.06
CA TYR A 105 -4.36 13.63 -9.13
C TYR A 105 -5.49 13.36 -10.13
N THR A 106 -5.72 12.11 -10.51
CA THR A 106 -6.79 11.72 -11.43
C THR A 106 -8.16 11.96 -10.82
N GLU A 107 -8.38 11.60 -9.55
CA GLU A 107 -9.67 11.87 -8.90
C GLU A 107 -9.89 13.35 -8.60
N TYR A 108 -8.83 14.11 -8.32
CA TYR A 108 -8.91 15.57 -8.23
C TYR A 108 -9.32 16.20 -9.57
N ARG A 109 -8.76 15.72 -10.68
CA ARG A 109 -9.08 16.17 -12.04
C ARG A 109 -10.51 15.83 -12.45
N GLU A 110 -11.02 14.69 -12.00
CA GLU A 110 -12.40 14.24 -12.22
C GLU A 110 -13.39 14.81 -11.19
N GLY A 111 -12.93 15.65 -10.26
CA GLY A 111 -13.78 16.29 -9.27
C GLY A 111 -14.50 15.29 -8.36
N PHE A 112 -13.84 14.21 -7.95
CA PHE A 112 -14.39 13.15 -7.09
C PHE A 112 -15.68 12.50 -7.62
N ALA A 113 -15.81 12.36 -8.94
CA ALA A 113 -16.99 11.77 -9.57
C ALA A 113 -17.34 10.34 -9.11
N HIS A 114 -16.37 9.59 -8.57
CA HIS A 114 -16.49 8.16 -8.25
C HIS A 114 -16.72 7.84 -6.76
N SER A 115 -16.78 8.84 -5.88
CA SER A 115 -17.00 8.65 -4.44
C SER A 115 -18.03 9.65 -3.91
N GLU A 116 -18.88 9.23 -2.97
CA GLU A 116 -19.80 10.15 -2.29
C GLU A 116 -18.97 11.20 -1.53
N MET A 117 -18.92 12.42 -2.09
CA MET A 117 -18.19 13.53 -1.48
C MET A 117 -18.61 13.70 -0.02
N TRP A 118 -17.63 13.86 0.87
CA TRP A 118 -17.81 14.13 2.30
C TRP A 118 -18.25 12.95 3.19
N HIS A 119 -18.42 11.74 2.65
CA HIS A 119 -18.78 10.60 3.49
C HIS A 119 -17.62 10.22 4.45
N PRO A 120 -17.80 10.19 5.78
CA PRO A 120 -16.70 10.01 6.74
C PRO A 120 -15.94 8.68 6.59
N LEU A 121 -16.65 7.60 6.28
CA LEU A 121 -16.02 6.28 6.09
C LEU A 121 -15.40 6.11 4.69
N TYR A 122 -16.16 6.29 3.60
CA TYR A 122 -15.65 6.06 2.25
C TYR A 122 -14.65 7.12 1.77
N PHE A 123 -14.93 8.40 2.02
CA PHE A 123 -14.07 9.49 1.56
C PHE A 123 -12.89 9.71 2.51
N TRP A 124 -13.14 9.96 3.79
CA TRP A 124 -12.04 10.30 4.70
C TRP A 124 -11.20 9.11 5.13
N PHE A 125 -11.83 8.00 5.54
CA PHE A 125 -11.07 6.84 6.02
C PHE A 125 -10.46 6.02 4.89
N TYR A 126 -11.27 5.52 3.95
CA TYR A 126 -10.76 4.69 2.86
C TYR A 126 -9.98 5.48 1.83
N PHE A 127 -10.52 6.59 1.34
CA PHE A 127 -9.88 7.32 0.26
C PHE A 127 -8.71 8.20 0.75
N VAL A 128 -8.90 9.06 1.75
CA VAL A 128 -7.80 9.95 2.21
C VAL A 128 -6.82 9.22 3.12
N PHE A 129 -7.28 8.69 4.25
CA PHE A 129 -6.40 8.20 5.32
C PHE A 129 -5.59 6.97 4.90
N MET A 130 -6.24 5.94 4.33
CA MET A 130 -5.51 4.75 3.88
C MET A 130 -4.49 5.12 2.80
N ASN A 131 -4.86 5.80 1.72
CA ASN A 131 -3.88 6.17 0.68
C ASN A 131 -2.77 7.11 1.21
N THR A 132 -3.05 7.98 2.19
CA THR A 132 -1.99 8.82 2.81
C THR A 132 -0.92 7.97 3.51
N LEU A 133 -1.29 6.85 4.15
CA LEU A 133 -0.32 5.95 4.77
C LEU A 133 0.63 5.34 3.72
N TRP A 134 0.12 5.03 2.53
CA TRP A 134 0.91 4.48 1.42
C TRP A 134 1.80 5.54 0.75
N ILE A 135 1.55 6.84 0.97
CA ILE A 135 2.46 7.93 0.54
C ILE A 135 3.52 8.21 1.60
N VAL A 136 3.10 8.40 2.85
CA VAL A 136 3.96 8.87 3.94
C VAL A 136 5.02 7.83 4.30
N ILE A 137 4.64 6.55 4.40
CA ILE A 137 5.55 5.51 4.84
C ILE A 137 6.68 5.31 3.82
N PRO A 138 6.43 5.07 2.52
CA PRO A 138 7.49 5.00 1.50
C PRO A 138 8.33 6.27 1.39
N SER A 139 7.75 7.46 1.59
CA SER A 139 8.50 8.73 1.59
C SER A 139 9.53 8.79 2.72
N ILE A 140 9.15 8.37 3.94
CA ILE A 140 10.09 8.29 5.07
C ILE A 140 11.21 7.29 4.79
N LEU A 141 10.88 6.14 4.19
CA LEU A 141 11.87 5.12 3.80
C LEU A 141 12.86 5.64 2.76
N LEU A 142 12.37 6.44 1.80
CA LEU A 142 13.21 7.05 0.78
C LEU A 142 14.21 8.04 1.39
N LEU A 143 13.76 8.86 2.36
CA LEU A 143 14.63 9.80 3.07
C LEU A 143 15.68 9.06 3.93
N ASP A 144 15.31 7.98 4.61
CA ASP A 144 16.23 7.15 5.39
C ASP A 144 17.29 6.50 4.48
N ALA A 145 16.87 5.92 3.35
CA ALA A 145 17.77 5.34 2.35
C ALA A 145 18.73 6.40 1.77
N TRP A 146 18.22 7.59 1.46
CA TRP A 146 19.03 8.71 0.98
C TRP A 146 20.09 9.14 2.00
N GLY A 147 19.73 9.22 3.28
CA GLY A 147 20.67 9.53 4.36
C GLY A 147 21.79 8.48 4.48
N HIS A 148 21.43 7.20 4.41
CA HIS A 148 22.40 6.11 4.42
C HIS A 148 23.35 6.12 3.21
N LEU A 149 22.83 6.38 2.01
CA LEU A 149 23.64 6.50 0.78
C LEU A 149 24.57 7.72 0.83
N SER A 150 24.07 8.87 1.27
CA SER A 150 24.84 10.11 1.36
C SER A 150 25.99 9.98 2.37
N ALA A 151 25.75 9.32 3.50
CA ALA A 151 26.78 9.05 4.50
C ALA A 151 27.85 8.08 3.97
N ALA A 152 27.44 7.02 3.27
CA ALA A 152 28.37 6.07 2.67
C ALA A 152 29.24 6.72 1.58
N GLN A 153 28.65 7.57 0.74
CA GLN A 153 29.37 8.31 -0.30
C GLN A 153 30.37 9.31 0.31
N SER A 154 29.96 10.07 1.32
CA SER A 154 30.83 11.03 2.03
C SER A 154 32.04 10.33 2.68
N ALA A 155 31.86 9.11 3.21
CA ALA A 155 32.94 8.32 3.75
C ALA A 155 33.95 7.90 2.66
N LEU A 156 33.47 7.44 1.49
CA LEU A 156 34.33 7.10 0.35
C LEU A 156 35.12 8.31 -0.17
N ASP A 157 34.47 9.47 -0.25
CA ASP A 157 35.11 10.70 -0.72
C ASP A 157 36.21 11.17 0.25
N SER A 158 35.98 11.05 1.57
CA SER A 158 37.00 11.35 2.59
C SER A 158 38.23 10.43 2.50
N VAL A 159 38.03 9.14 2.20
CA VAL A 159 39.11 8.16 2.02
C VAL A 159 39.90 8.44 0.75
N LYS A 160 39.22 8.80 -0.34
CA LYS A 160 39.85 9.16 -1.62
C LYS A 160 40.66 10.45 -1.51
N ALA A 161 40.18 11.43 -0.74
CA ALA A 161 40.89 12.67 -0.43
C ALA A 161 42.16 12.43 0.41
N LYS A 162 42.14 11.49 1.35
CA LYS A 162 43.30 11.12 2.18
C LYS A 162 44.37 10.29 1.44
N ARG A 163 44.01 9.69 0.30
CA ARG A 163 44.91 8.89 -0.57
C ARG A 163 45.61 9.71 -1.66
N ARG A 164 45.19 10.96 -1.90
CA ARG A 164 45.88 11.92 -2.76
C ARG A 164 46.84 12.76 -1.94
#